data_AF-A0A9P9KNH8-F1
#
_entry.id   AF-A0A9P9KNH8-F1
#
_cell.length_a   1.000
_cell.length_b   1.000
_cell.length_c   1.000
_cell.angle_alpha   90.00
_cell.angle_beta   90.00
_cell.angle_gamma   90.00
#
_symmetry.space_group_name_H-M   'P 1'
#
loop_
_entity.id
_entity.type
_entity.pdbx_description
1 polymer ?
#
loop_
_entity_poly.entity_id
_entity_poly.type
_entity_poly.pdbx_seq_one_letter_code
_entity_poly.pdbx_strand_id
1 'polypeptide(L)'
;MATFQSLPAEIRHKIYFLATPARVVHVKADFLYSSELDTLWRVSGYSGSFKNWLRYKKGAIAYFYSNSPIPVLLHTCFESRDLLMKMGYQLTFKTKSHGPRTWFNYDRDVLFKRDDTCEVAEFDPVDAIRVRQLAVDHFTGCLYGACQLQGANGPIWWPAYTSSSLYSHFREFTALEELLLVDWTRNTVPKGLTNDTDYPVKPPSKRHRYDIENLWKCVKVEDSSLIRTVYDSDPREEYRIGPEISRTVNHHPAPGLADWGTFSTQSACLQSELVQHWKRENNFAEGWRAPRVTPVHLIDEQQKEILQQKQKLAVDELHRLRRYWALVLQERKERIDARRSEISSREHQYLSAYSWEKICWIEKDVFS
;
A
#
# COMPACT_ATOMS: atom_id res chain seq x y z
N MET A 1 -43.61 15.06 4.74
CA MET A 1 -42.21 14.60 4.80
C MET A 1 -41.47 15.17 3.60
N ALA A 2 -40.39 15.94 3.80
CA ALA A 2 -39.57 16.42 2.70
C ALA A 2 -38.82 15.22 2.09
N THR A 3 -38.98 14.99 0.79
CA THR A 3 -38.27 13.92 0.08
C THR A 3 -36.89 14.42 -0.35
N PHE A 4 -35.92 13.52 -0.55
CA PHE A 4 -34.58 13.93 -1.03
C PHE A 4 -34.68 14.80 -2.30
N GLN A 5 -35.67 14.55 -3.16
CA GLN A 5 -35.92 15.30 -4.39
C GLN A 5 -36.38 16.75 -4.17
N SER A 6 -37.01 17.07 -3.02
CA SER A 6 -37.47 18.43 -2.72
C SER A 6 -36.36 19.33 -2.16
N LEU A 7 -35.17 18.79 -1.91
CA LEU A 7 -34.02 19.57 -1.47
C LEU A 7 -33.41 20.35 -2.65
N PRO A 8 -32.90 21.59 -2.41
CA PRO A 8 -32.13 22.32 -3.40
C PRO A 8 -30.99 21.47 -3.96
N ALA A 9 -30.64 21.69 -5.22
CA ALA A 9 -29.59 20.92 -5.89
C ALA A 9 -28.31 20.94 -5.05
N GLU A 10 -27.89 22.09 -4.55
CA GLU A 10 -26.67 22.27 -3.76
C GLU A 10 -26.65 21.35 -2.53
N ILE A 11 -27.78 21.18 -1.86
CA ILE A 11 -27.91 20.35 -0.66
C ILE A 11 -27.88 18.86 -1.02
N ARG A 12 -28.63 18.43 -2.05
CA ARG A 12 -28.63 17.04 -2.53
C ARG A 12 -27.22 16.59 -2.90
N HIS A 13 -26.45 17.46 -3.54
CA HIS A 13 -25.10 17.15 -3.98
C HIS A 13 -24.06 17.24 -2.86
N LYS A 14 -24.21 18.14 -1.87
CA LYS A 14 -23.41 18.07 -0.63
C LYS A 14 -23.64 16.76 0.11
N ILE A 15 -24.91 16.32 0.20
CA ILE A 15 -25.24 15.01 0.76
C ILE A 15 -24.57 13.90 -0.05
N TYR A 16 -24.65 13.92 -1.38
CA TYR A 16 -23.96 12.95 -2.23
C TYR A 16 -22.45 12.93 -1.98
N PHE A 17 -21.82 14.10 -1.89
CA PHE A 17 -20.38 14.23 -1.67
C PHE A 17 -19.97 13.70 -0.29
N LEU A 18 -20.74 14.00 0.76
CA LEU A 18 -20.47 13.50 2.11
C LEU A 18 -20.79 12.00 2.26
N ALA A 19 -21.78 11.51 1.52
CA ALA A 19 -22.21 10.11 1.58
C ALA A 19 -21.34 9.18 0.74
N THR A 20 -20.61 9.70 -0.25
CA THR A 20 -19.68 8.91 -1.05
C THR A 20 -18.27 8.99 -0.46
N PRO A 21 -17.51 7.90 -0.35
CA PRO A 21 -16.10 7.99 0.02
C PRO A 21 -15.26 8.48 -1.16
N ALA A 22 -14.05 8.94 -0.87
CA ALA A 22 -13.00 9.07 -1.90
C ALA A 22 -12.83 7.71 -2.61
N ARG A 23 -12.71 7.73 -3.94
CA ARG A 23 -12.54 6.50 -4.72
C ARG A 23 -11.10 6.31 -5.14
N VAL A 24 -10.71 5.05 -5.25
CA VAL A 24 -9.44 4.66 -5.84
C VAL A 24 -9.67 4.41 -7.33
N VAL A 25 -9.04 5.22 -8.17
CA VAL A 25 -9.13 5.14 -9.62
C VAL A 25 -7.92 4.38 -10.14
N HIS A 26 -8.13 3.10 -10.45
CA HIS A 26 -7.10 2.24 -11.02
C HIS A 26 -6.97 2.56 -12.50
N VAL A 27 -5.88 3.23 -12.88
CA VAL A 27 -5.56 3.51 -14.27
C VAL A 27 -4.64 2.41 -14.79
N LYS A 28 -4.96 1.90 -15.97
CA LYS A 28 -4.18 0.90 -16.70
C LYS A 28 -3.87 1.43 -18.09
N ALA A 29 -2.70 1.12 -18.62
CA ALA A 29 -2.43 1.31 -20.04
C ALA A 29 -2.80 0.05 -20.82
N ASP A 30 -3.28 0.25 -22.05
CA ASP A 30 -3.50 -0.80 -23.04
C ASP A 30 -3.06 -0.29 -24.43
N PHE A 31 -3.00 -1.19 -25.42
CA PHE A 31 -2.58 -0.87 -26.78
C PHE A 31 -3.61 -1.32 -27.81
N LEU A 32 -3.69 -0.56 -28.91
CA LEU A 32 -4.29 -1.07 -30.14
C LEU A 32 -3.19 -1.74 -30.97
N TYR A 33 -3.30 -3.06 -31.16
CA TYR A 33 -2.35 -3.86 -31.94
C TYR A 33 -2.56 -3.68 -33.45
N SER A 34 -1.47 -3.72 -34.22
CA SER A 34 -1.52 -4.33 -35.55
C SER A 34 -1.45 -5.85 -35.39
N SER A 35 -2.10 -6.61 -36.27
CA SER A 35 -2.22 -8.09 -36.19
C SER A 35 -0.88 -8.84 -36.03
N GLU A 36 0.24 -8.27 -36.45
CA GLU A 36 1.59 -8.84 -36.30
C GLU A 36 2.12 -8.85 -34.86
N LEU A 37 1.61 -7.97 -33.98
CA LEU A 37 2.11 -7.80 -32.61
C LEU A 37 1.44 -8.74 -31.59
N ASP A 38 0.20 -9.16 -31.84
CA ASP A 38 -0.52 -10.12 -30.97
C ASP A 38 0.18 -11.50 -30.97
N THR A 39 0.67 -11.91 -32.14
CA THR A 39 1.45 -13.15 -32.31
C THR A 39 2.76 -13.11 -31.51
N LEU A 40 3.47 -11.98 -31.51
CA LEU A 40 4.71 -11.82 -30.73
C LEU A 40 4.46 -11.76 -29.22
N TRP A 41 3.36 -11.14 -28.77
CA TRP A 41 2.99 -11.13 -27.35
C TRP A 41 2.73 -12.54 -26.83
N ARG A 42 1.94 -13.34 -27.57
CA ARG A 42 1.64 -14.74 -27.24
C ARG A 42 2.86 -15.65 -27.24
N VAL A 43 3.83 -15.39 -28.11
CA VAL A 43 5.05 -16.21 -28.23
C VAL A 43 6.12 -15.82 -27.21
N SER A 44 6.16 -14.55 -26.76
CA SER A 44 7.31 -14.05 -26.01
C SER A 44 7.46 -14.62 -24.59
N GLY A 45 6.38 -14.98 -23.87
CA GLY A 45 6.43 -15.62 -22.53
C GLY A 45 7.22 -14.91 -21.42
N TYR A 46 7.98 -13.87 -21.77
CA TYR A 46 8.96 -13.11 -21.00
C TYR A 46 8.49 -11.65 -21.00
N SER A 47 7.65 -11.30 -20.03
CA SER A 47 6.99 -10.00 -19.93
C SER A 47 7.97 -8.81 -19.84
N GLY A 48 9.17 -9.01 -19.28
CA GLY A 48 10.16 -7.94 -19.10
C GLY A 48 10.84 -7.45 -20.39
N SER A 49 11.16 -8.36 -21.32
CA SER A 49 11.85 -7.99 -22.57
C SER A 49 10.90 -7.29 -23.57
N PHE A 50 9.63 -7.74 -23.60
CA PHE A 50 8.62 -7.20 -24.51
C PHE A 50 8.19 -5.77 -24.17
N LYS A 51 8.04 -5.43 -22.89
CA LYS A 51 7.70 -4.07 -22.45
C LYS A 51 8.76 -3.04 -22.84
N ASN A 52 10.04 -3.37 -22.62
CA ASN A 52 11.15 -2.53 -23.02
C ASN A 52 11.17 -2.34 -24.54
N TRP A 53 10.96 -3.40 -25.31
CA TRP A 53 10.88 -3.31 -26.77
C TRP A 53 9.73 -2.44 -27.27
N LEU A 54 8.54 -2.51 -26.65
CA LEU A 54 7.39 -1.64 -26.98
C LEU A 54 7.67 -0.16 -26.74
N ARG A 55 8.41 0.18 -25.67
CA ARG A 55 8.79 1.57 -25.36
C ARG A 55 9.58 2.22 -26.49
N TYR A 56 10.34 1.44 -27.25
CA TYR A 56 11.14 1.91 -28.38
C TYR A 56 10.46 1.71 -29.74
N LYS A 57 9.33 0.99 -29.82
CA LYS A 57 8.63 0.78 -31.08
C LYS A 57 7.78 2.00 -31.43
N LYS A 58 8.35 2.83 -32.31
CA LYS A 58 7.67 3.95 -32.97
C LYS A 58 6.39 3.44 -33.66
N GLY A 59 5.21 3.87 -33.19
CA GLY A 59 3.91 3.55 -33.80
C GLY A 59 2.96 2.71 -32.93
N ALA A 60 3.35 2.25 -31.75
CA ALA A 60 2.41 1.62 -30.81
C ALA A 60 1.40 2.67 -30.28
N ILE A 61 0.11 2.40 -30.46
CA ILE A 61 -0.96 3.28 -30.00
C ILE A 61 -1.34 2.84 -28.59
N ALA A 62 -0.86 3.56 -27.57
CA ALA A 62 -1.17 3.31 -26.17
C ALA A 62 -2.27 4.25 -25.64
N TYR A 63 -3.18 3.75 -24.82
CA TYR A 63 -4.23 4.54 -24.17
C TYR A 63 -4.43 4.13 -22.72
N PHE A 64 -4.87 5.08 -21.89
CA PHE A 64 -5.27 4.80 -20.52
C PHE A 64 -6.76 4.47 -20.44
N TYR A 65 -7.10 3.52 -19.58
CA TYR A 65 -8.46 3.20 -19.20
C TYR A 65 -8.55 2.88 -17.71
N SER A 66 -9.77 2.94 -17.17
CA SER A 66 -10.04 2.57 -15.79
C SER A 66 -11.27 1.68 -15.70
N ASN A 67 -11.19 0.66 -14.86
CA ASN A 67 -12.33 -0.18 -14.49
C ASN A 67 -13.04 0.33 -13.23
N SER A 68 -12.57 1.43 -12.63
CA SER A 68 -13.20 2.00 -11.44
C SER A 68 -14.58 2.56 -11.80
N PRO A 69 -15.62 2.36 -10.95
CA PRO A 69 -16.96 2.85 -11.22
C PRO A 69 -16.97 4.36 -11.46
N ILE A 70 -17.74 4.77 -12.47
CA ILE A 70 -17.93 6.19 -12.77
C ILE A 70 -19.05 6.69 -11.84
N PRO A 71 -18.87 7.83 -11.14
CA PRO A 71 -19.91 8.45 -10.33
C PRO A 71 -21.23 8.46 -11.06
N VAL A 72 -22.25 7.82 -10.47
CA VAL A 72 -23.57 7.60 -11.10
C VAL A 72 -24.13 8.92 -11.64
N LEU A 73 -23.96 10.00 -10.88
CA LEU A 73 -24.47 11.32 -11.22
C LEU A 73 -23.80 11.96 -12.46
N LEU A 74 -22.66 11.46 -12.93
CA LEU A 74 -22.07 11.88 -14.22
C LEU A 74 -22.83 11.30 -15.43
N HIS A 75 -23.65 10.27 -15.20
CA HIS A 75 -24.40 9.56 -16.23
C HIS A 75 -25.91 9.74 -16.16
N THR A 76 -26.44 10.42 -15.13
CA THR A 76 -27.90 10.59 -14.94
C THR A 76 -28.51 11.63 -15.87
N CYS A 77 -28.09 12.89 -15.77
CA CYS A 77 -28.61 13.99 -16.61
C CYS A 77 -27.53 15.07 -16.84
N PHE A 78 -27.86 16.07 -17.66
CA PHE A 78 -26.94 17.16 -17.98
C PHE A 78 -26.62 18.00 -16.75
N GLU A 79 -27.64 18.33 -15.95
CA GLU A 79 -27.53 19.20 -14.78
C GLU A 79 -26.63 18.58 -13.70
N SER A 80 -26.80 17.28 -13.44
CA SER A 80 -25.96 16.56 -12.45
C SER A 80 -24.51 16.44 -12.91
N ARG A 81 -24.29 16.24 -14.22
CA ARG A 81 -22.96 16.19 -14.82
C ARG A 81 -22.26 17.55 -14.75
N ASP A 82 -22.93 18.61 -15.20
CA ASP A 82 -22.41 19.98 -15.18
C ASP A 82 -21.98 20.38 -13.76
N LEU A 83 -22.78 20.03 -12.75
CA LEU A 83 -22.43 20.33 -11.37
C LEU A 83 -21.23 19.52 -10.86
N LEU A 84 -21.14 18.22 -11.15
CA LEU A 84 -19.95 17.42 -10.79
C LEU A 84 -18.69 17.93 -11.47
N MET A 85 -18.81 18.42 -12.71
CA MET A 85 -17.73 19.10 -13.41
C MET A 85 -17.31 20.39 -12.70
N LYS A 86 -18.28 21.21 -12.26
CA LYS A 86 -18.03 22.40 -11.42
C LYS A 86 -17.39 22.05 -10.07
N MET A 87 -17.64 20.86 -9.54
CA MET A 87 -17.02 20.32 -8.32
C MET A 87 -15.65 19.66 -8.55
N GLY A 88 -15.11 19.70 -9.78
CA GLY A 88 -13.75 19.26 -10.07
C GLY A 88 -13.61 17.92 -10.78
N TYR A 89 -14.71 17.20 -11.07
CA TYR A 89 -14.61 16.00 -11.92
C TYR A 89 -14.33 16.37 -13.37
N GLN A 90 -13.29 15.77 -13.95
CA GLN A 90 -12.89 16.01 -15.34
C GLN A 90 -12.55 14.69 -16.01
N LEU A 91 -12.70 14.65 -17.34
CA LEU A 91 -12.20 13.55 -18.14
C LEU A 91 -10.70 13.76 -18.37
N THR A 92 -9.87 12.86 -17.85
CA THR A 92 -8.40 12.98 -17.75
C THR A 92 -7.68 11.76 -18.33
N PHE A 93 -6.35 11.82 -18.28
CA PHE A 93 -5.38 10.79 -18.62
C PHE A 93 -5.42 10.51 -20.12
N LYS A 94 -5.34 11.58 -20.90
CA LYS A 94 -5.09 11.46 -22.33
C LYS A 94 -3.67 10.97 -22.58
N THR A 95 -3.45 10.35 -23.73
CA THR A 95 -2.12 10.00 -24.22
C THR A 95 -1.84 10.76 -25.50
N LYS A 96 -0.60 10.68 -26.01
CA LYS A 96 -0.25 11.24 -27.34
C LYS A 96 -1.14 10.71 -28.47
N SER A 97 -1.70 9.51 -28.31
CA SER A 97 -2.47 8.83 -29.35
C SER A 97 -3.98 8.81 -29.13
N HIS A 98 -4.45 9.14 -27.93
CA HIS A 98 -5.85 9.02 -27.56
C HIS A 98 -6.30 10.12 -26.60
N GLY A 99 -7.54 10.57 -26.80
CA GLY A 99 -8.22 11.49 -25.89
C GLY A 99 -8.43 10.90 -24.49
N PRO A 100 -8.78 11.76 -23.51
CA PRO A 100 -9.01 11.33 -22.14
C PRO A 100 -10.24 10.42 -22.05
N ARG A 101 -10.20 9.43 -21.15
CA ARG A 101 -11.25 8.39 -21.03
C ARG A 101 -11.70 8.11 -19.60
N THR A 102 -10.98 8.63 -18.61
CA THR A 102 -11.21 8.34 -17.20
C THR A 102 -11.72 9.58 -16.51
N TRP A 103 -12.90 9.53 -15.91
CA TRP A 103 -13.35 10.59 -15.01
C TRP A 103 -12.50 10.55 -13.75
N PHE A 104 -12.01 11.70 -13.29
CA PHE A 104 -11.19 11.84 -12.08
C PHE A 104 -11.44 13.20 -11.43
N ASN A 105 -11.38 13.25 -10.10
CA ASN A 105 -11.39 14.48 -9.32
C ASN A 105 -10.07 14.58 -8.56
N TYR A 106 -9.20 15.51 -8.94
CA TYR A 106 -7.85 15.65 -8.40
C TYR A 106 -7.79 16.00 -6.91
N ASP A 107 -8.85 16.58 -6.36
CA ASP A 107 -8.92 17.01 -4.97
C ASP A 107 -9.43 15.90 -4.05
N ARG A 108 -9.94 14.79 -4.62
CA ARG A 108 -10.67 13.76 -3.87
C ARG A 108 -10.27 12.34 -4.19
N ASP A 109 -10.04 12.05 -5.47
CA ASP A 109 -9.77 10.69 -5.92
C ASP A 109 -8.29 10.34 -5.73
N VAL A 110 -8.04 9.07 -5.42
CA VAL A 110 -6.70 8.50 -5.36
C VAL A 110 -6.38 7.89 -6.72
N LEU A 111 -5.30 8.31 -7.36
CA LEU A 111 -4.79 7.63 -8.55
C LEU A 111 -4.03 6.38 -8.12
N PHE A 112 -4.48 5.19 -8.54
CA PHE A 112 -3.71 3.96 -8.33
C PHE A 112 -2.96 3.58 -9.61
N LYS A 113 -1.63 3.66 -9.53
CA LYS A 113 -0.68 3.30 -10.58
C LYS A 113 -0.07 1.95 -10.25
N ARG A 114 -0.43 0.93 -11.04
CA ARG A 114 0.20 -0.38 -10.92
C ARG A 114 1.43 -0.44 -11.81
N ASP A 115 2.55 -0.85 -11.23
CA ASP A 115 3.86 -0.84 -11.91
C ASP A 115 3.82 -1.68 -13.20
N ASP A 116 3.15 -2.83 -13.16
CA ASP A 116 3.05 -3.75 -14.28
C ASP A 116 2.31 -3.20 -15.53
N THR A 117 1.46 -2.17 -15.40
CA THR A 117 0.58 -1.69 -16.48
C THR A 117 0.85 -0.27 -16.97
N CYS A 118 1.57 0.56 -16.21
CA CYS A 118 1.73 1.98 -16.54
C CYS A 118 3.13 2.37 -17.04
N GLU A 119 4.09 1.46 -17.12
CA GLU A 119 5.45 1.74 -17.63
C GLU A 119 5.49 2.09 -19.13
N VAL A 120 4.42 1.77 -19.85
CA VAL A 120 4.43 1.73 -21.31
C VAL A 120 3.70 2.91 -21.95
N ALA A 121 3.00 3.72 -21.14
CA ALA A 121 2.37 4.97 -21.57
C ALA A 121 2.75 6.08 -20.58
N GLU A 122 3.13 7.23 -21.11
CA GLU A 122 3.43 8.41 -20.31
C GLU A 122 2.11 9.15 -20.01
N PHE A 123 1.94 9.58 -18.75
CA PHE A 123 0.86 10.49 -18.40
C PHE A 123 1.05 11.84 -19.09
N ASP A 124 -0.06 12.46 -19.50
CA ASP A 124 0.01 13.84 -19.97
C ASP A 124 0.52 14.74 -18.83
N PRO A 125 1.54 15.59 -19.07
CA PRO A 125 2.11 16.43 -18.03
C PRO A 125 1.07 17.33 -17.35
N VAL A 126 0.05 17.80 -18.08
CA VAL A 126 -1.00 18.67 -17.52
C VAL A 126 -1.86 17.92 -16.51
N ASP A 127 -2.11 16.62 -16.75
CA ASP A 127 -2.87 15.78 -15.84
C ASP A 127 -1.99 15.35 -14.65
N ALA A 128 -0.74 14.97 -14.90
CA ALA A 128 0.19 14.47 -13.87
C ALA A 128 0.47 15.52 -12.78
N ILE A 129 0.75 16.78 -13.16
CA ILE A 129 1.05 17.85 -12.18
C ILE A 129 -0.15 18.21 -11.30
N ARG A 130 -1.35 17.71 -11.59
CA ARG A 130 -2.56 18.00 -10.80
C ARG A 130 -2.90 16.90 -9.81
N VAL A 131 -2.29 15.71 -9.92
CA VAL A 131 -2.57 14.59 -9.02
C VAL A 131 -2.03 14.89 -7.63
N ARG A 132 -2.92 14.91 -6.64
CA ARG A 132 -2.58 15.15 -5.23
C ARG A 132 -2.34 13.87 -4.43
N GLN A 133 -2.97 12.77 -4.82
CA GLN A 133 -2.91 11.48 -4.11
C GLN A 133 -2.59 10.36 -5.09
N LEU A 134 -1.46 9.69 -4.86
CA LEU A 134 -0.95 8.61 -5.71
C LEU A 134 -0.73 7.36 -4.87
N ALA A 135 -1.35 6.25 -5.26
CA ALA A 135 -1.09 4.94 -4.72
C ALA A 135 -0.21 4.13 -5.67
N VAL A 136 0.87 3.57 -5.12
CA VAL A 136 1.85 2.74 -5.86
C VAL A 136 1.94 1.33 -5.26
N ASP A 137 1.81 0.33 -6.13
CA ASP A 137 1.96 -1.10 -5.79
C ASP A 137 3.44 -1.51 -5.75
N HIS A 138 3.75 -2.62 -5.05
CA HIS A 138 5.07 -3.27 -5.04
C HIS A 138 6.24 -2.53 -4.34
N PHE A 139 5.96 -1.54 -3.49
CA PHE A 139 7.01 -0.80 -2.75
C PHE A 139 6.99 -1.01 -1.23
N THR A 140 6.14 -1.88 -0.68
CA THR A 140 6.12 -2.09 0.78
C THR A 140 7.27 -2.91 1.30
N GLY A 141 8.00 -3.62 0.43
CA GLY A 141 9.33 -4.14 0.75
C GLY A 141 10.28 -3.05 1.26
N CYS A 142 10.00 -1.77 0.94
CA CYS A 142 10.61 -0.66 1.66
C CYS A 142 10.17 -0.75 3.14
N LEU A 143 8.93 -0.45 3.49
CA LEU A 143 8.45 -0.50 4.89
C LEU A 143 8.92 -1.70 5.73
N TYR A 144 9.02 -2.89 5.14
CA TYR A 144 9.44 -4.10 5.86
C TYR A 144 10.95 -4.40 5.81
N GLY A 145 11.70 -3.77 4.91
CA GLY A 145 13.12 -4.00 4.74
C GLY A 145 13.88 -3.58 5.99
N ALA A 146 14.60 -4.52 6.61
CA ALA A 146 15.51 -4.21 7.70
C ALA A 146 16.47 -3.11 7.24
N CYS A 147 16.54 -2.02 8.00
CA CYS A 147 17.78 -1.27 8.10
C CYS A 147 18.83 -2.29 8.53
N GLN A 148 19.63 -2.80 7.59
CA GLN A 148 20.77 -3.62 7.97
C GLN A 148 21.66 -2.72 8.83
N LEU A 149 21.65 -3.01 10.13
CA LEU A 149 22.45 -2.37 11.16
C LEU A 149 23.92 -2.36 10.74
N GLN A 150 24.38 -1.26 10.13
CA GLN A 150 25.77 -0.86 10.27
C GLN A 150 25.89 0.02 11.51
N GLY A 151 26.06 -0.64 12.65
CA GLY A 151 26.54 -0.04 13.90
C GLY A 151 25.57 0.94 14.56
N ALA A 152 25.52 0.89 15.88
CA ALA A 152 24.62 1.66 16.74
C ALA A 152 24.76 3.20 16.68
N ASN A 153 25.37 3.79 15.63
CA ASN A 153 25.54 5.25 15.46
C ASN A 153 25.51 5.72 13.98
N GLY A 154 25.13 4.85 13.03
CA GLY A 154 25.01 5.24 11.60
C GLY A 154 23.59 5.72 11.25
N PRO A 155 23.40 6.65 10.30
CA PRO A 155 22.08 6.93 9.76
C PRO A 155 21.49 5.66 9.15
N ILE A 156 20.18 5.47 9.30
CA ILE A 156 19.43 4.40 8.66
C ILE A 156 19.69 4.46 7.15
N TRP A 157 20.40 3.46 6.60
CA TRP A 157 20.64 3.34 5.16
C TRP A 157 19.68 2.32 4.57
N TRP A 158 18.76 2.81 3.76
CA TRP A 158 18.01 1.98 2.84
C TRP A 158 18.92 1.56 1.67
N PRO A 159 18.75 0.37 1.06
CA PRO A 159 19.45 0.05 -0.16
C PRO A 159 19.18 1.16 -1.19
N ALA A 160 20.21 1.82 -1.73
CA ALA A 160 20.05 2.95 -2.65
C ALA A 160 19.11 2.65 -3.85
N TYR A 161 18.93 1.37 -4.19
CA TYR A 161 18.01 0.87 -5.20
C TYR A 161 16.52 1.10 -4.89
N THR A 162 16.07 1.10 -3.63
CA THR A 162 14.64 1.24 -3.28
C THR A 162 14.17 2.69 -3.33
N SER A 163 14.99 3.66 -2.92
CA SER A 163 14.61 5.08 -2.97
C SER A 163 14.68 5.65 -4.40
N SER A 164 15.69 5.26 -5.19
CA SER A 164 15.78 5.64 -6.60
C SER A 164 14.66 5.01 -7.45
N SER A 165 14.27 3.76 -7.16
CA SER A 165 13.12 3.15 -7.85
C SER A 165 11.82 3.85 -7.47
N LEU A 166 11.54 4.10 -6.18
CA LEU A 166 10.32 4.79 -5.78
C LEU A 166 10.22 6.21 -6.35
N TYR A 167 11.31 6.99 -6.32
CA TYR A 167 11.34 8.35 -6.89
C TYR A 167 10.95 8.38 -8.37
N SER A 168 11.44 7.41 -9.15
CA SER A 168 11.12 7.32 -10.58
C SER A 168 9.61 7.13 -10.86
N HIS A 169 8.85 6.60 -9.90
CA HIS A 169 7.43 6.31 -10.05
C HIS A 169 6.53 7.52 -9.87
N PHE A 170 6.99 8.53 -9.12
CA PHE A 170 6.17 9.69 -8.80
C PHE A 170 6.75 11.04 -9.25
N ARG A 171 7.96 11.08 -9.82
CA ARG A 171 8.64 12.33 -10.23
C ARG A 171 7.82 13.25 -11.15
N GLU A 172 6.88 12.69 -11.91
CA GLU A 172 6.01 13.44 -12.83
C GLU A 172 4.80 14.10 -12.13
N PHE A 173 4.49 13.71 -10.90
CA PHE A 173 3.38 14.24 -10.10
C PHE A 173 3.90 15.29 -9.12
N THR A 174 4.12 16.52 -9.60
CA THR A 174 4.77 17.56 -8.81
C THR A 174 3.90 18.21 -7.73
N ALA A 175 2.57 18.15 -7.84
CA ALA A 175 1.63 18.62 -6.81
C ALA A 175 1.20 17.52 -5.83
N LEU A 176 1.96 16.43 -5.75
CA LEU A 176 1.63 15.30 -4.88
C LEU A 176 1.68 15.72 -3.41
N GLU A 177 0.53 15.62 -2.72
CA GLU A 177 0.40 15.88 -1.29
C GLU A 177 0.62 14.60 -0.48
N GLU A 178 0.19 13.45 -1.02
CA GLU A 178 0.26 12.16 -0.33
C GLU A 178 0.61 11.01 -1.30
N LEU A 179 1.64 10.26 -0.92
CA LEU A 179 2.09 9.04 -1.58
C LEU A 179 1.67 7.84 -0.73
N LEU A 180 0.73 7.04 -1.26
CA LEU A 180 0.20 5.85 -0.64
C LEU A 180 1.01 4.62 -1.08
N LEU A 181 1.71 3.98 -0.15
CA LEU A 181 2.45 2.75 -0.43
C LEU A 181 1.53 1.56 -0.21
N VAL A 182 1.19 0.85 -1.29
CA VAL A 182 0.19 -0.21 -1.26
C VAL A 182 0.82 -1.53 -0.84
N ASP A 183 0.44 -2.04 0.33
CA ASP A 183 0.91 -3.33 0.84
C ASP A 183 0.16 -4.50 0.23
N TRP A 184 -1.16 -4.51 0.41
CA TRP A 184 -2.03 -5.50 -0.20
C TRP A 184 -2.99 -4.82 -1.15
N THR A 185 -3.04 -5.31 -2.38
CA THR A 185 -4.22 -5.17 -3.22
C THR A 185 -5.19 -6.32 -2.93
N ARG A 186 -6.44 -6.16 -3.35
CA ARG A 186 -7.48 -7.20 -3.27
C ARG A 186 -7.05 -8.61 -3.69
N ASN A 187 -6.13 -8.73 -4.67
CA ASN A 187 -5.69 -10.00 -5.25
C ASN A 187 -4.44 -10.58 -4.56
N THR A 188 -3.86 -9.81 -3.64
CA THR A 188 -2.60 -10.12 -2.94
C THR A 188 -2.79 -10.20 -1.43
N VAL A 189 -4.03 -10.04 -0.95
CA VAL A 189 -4.37 -10.30 0.46
C VAL A 189 -3.93 -11.73 0.81
N PRO A 190 -3.18 -11.92 1.91
CA PRO A 190 -2.72 -13.23 2.33
C PRO A 190 -3.86 -14.24 2.43
N LYS A 191 -3.67 -15.41 1.80
CA LYS A 191 -4.70 -16.45 1.80
C LYS A 191 -5.03 -16.91 3.22
N GLY A 192 -4.04 -16.96 4.12
CA GLY A 192 -4.24 -17.30 5.53
C GLY A 192 -5.30 -16.46 6.24
N LEU A 193 -5.52 -15.20 5.81
CA LEU A 193 -6.58 -14.35 6.36
C LEU A 193 -7.97 -14.76 5.87
N THR A 194 -8.05 -15.31 4.66
CA THR A 194 -9.31 -15.65 3.97
C THR A 194 -9.59 -17.15 3.91
N ASN A 195 -8.68 -18.01 4.35
CA ASN A 195 -8.80 -19.49 4.26
C ASN A 195 -10.04 -20.03 4.96
N ASP A 196 -10.46 -19.39 6.07
CA ASP A 196 -11.64 -19.76 6.85
C ASP A 196 -12.92 -19.06 6.33
N THR A 197 -12.86 -18.41 5.17
CA THR A 197 -13.95 -17.58 4.63
C THR A 197 -14.29 -18.00 3.20
N ASP A 198 -15.51 -17.73 2.75
CA ASP A 198 -15.96 -17.96 1.37
C ASP A 198 -15.36 -16.93 0.35
N TYR A 199 -14.22 -16.33 0.66
CA TYR A 199 -13.57 -15.28 -0.13
C TYR A 199 -12.49 -15.84 -1.09
N PRO A 200 -12.31 -15.27 -2.31
CA PRO A 200 -13.12 -14.21 -2.90
C PRO A 200 -14.51 -14.71 -3.25
N VAL A 201 -15.54 -13.96 -2.84
CA VAL A 201 -16.88 -14.15 -3.35
C VAL A 201 -16.79 -13.97 -4.86
N LYS A 202 -17.13 -15.02 -5.62
CA LYS A 202 -17.13 -14.94 -7.08
C LYS A 202 -17.98 -13.72 -7.48
N PRO A 203 -17.41 -12.70 -8.12
CA PRO A 203 -18.19 -11.54 -8.49
C PRO A 203 -19.34 -11.98 -9.39
N PRO A 204 -20.54 -11.37 -9.27
CA PRO A 204 -21.65 -11.69 -10.16
C PRO A 204 -21.19 -11.59 -11.62
N SER A 205 -21.60 -12.56 -12.44
CA SER A 205 -21.15 -12.72 -13.84
C SER A 205 -21.43 -11.49 -14.72
N LYS A 206 -22.33 -10.62 -14.28
CA LYS A 206 -22.60 -9.30 -14.87
C LYS A 206 -22.54 -8.26 -13.76
N ARG A 207 -21.41 -7.55 -13.64
CA ARG A 207 -21.36 -6.32 -12.86
C ARG A 207 -21.99 -5.19 -13.68
N HIS A 208 -23.00 -4.53 -13.13
CA HIS A 208 -23.47 -3.26 -13.67
C HIS A 208 -22.39 -2.19 -13.43
N ARG A 209 -22.27 -1.18 -14.30
CA ARG A 209 -21.32 -0.06 -14.15
C ARG A 209 -21.49 0.75 -12.84
N TYR A 210 -22.59 0.51 -12.13
CA TYR A 210 -22.98 1.17 -10.88
C TYR A 210 -22.87 0.25 -9.66
N ASP A 211 -22.28 -0.93 -9.83
CA ASP A 211 -22.03 -1.84 -8.72
C ASP A 211 -21.01 -1.20 -7.77
N ILE A 212 -21.51 -0.81 -6.60
CA ILE A 212 -20.74 -0.24 -5.49
C ILE A 212 -20.19 -1.33 -4.56
N GLU A 213 -20.57 -2.59 -4.78
CA GLU A 213 -20.05 -3.72 -4.02
C GLU A 213 -18.62 -4.03 -4.51
N ASN A 214 -17.68 -4.13 -3.56
CA ASN A 214 -16.25 -4.33 -3.81
C ASN A 214 -15.52 -3.11 -4.41
N LEU A 215 -15.95 -1.90 -4.07
CA LEU A 215 -15.14 -0.70 -4.28
C LEU A 215 -13.83 -0.82 -3.48
N TRP A 216 -12.72 -0.45 -4.13
CA TRP A 216 -11.41 -0.41 -3.49
C TRP A 216 -11.41 0.70 -2.44
N LYS A 217 -10.89 0.37 -1.26
CA LYS A 217 -10.73 1.29 -0.15
C LYS A 217 -9.29 1.34 0.29
N CYS A 218 -8.82 2.54 0.59
CA CYS A 218 -7.55 2.74 1.26
C CYS A 218 -7.76 2.50 2.76
N VAL A 219 -7.20 1.42 3.27
CA VAL A 219 -7.15 1.12 4.70
C VAL A 219 -5.73 1.35 5.16
N LYS A 220 -5.50 2.25 6.12
CA LYS A 220 -4.15 2.53 6.62
C LYS A 220 -3.54 1.26 7.21
N VAL A 221 -2.26 1.00 6.93
CA VAL A 221 -1.53 -0.06 7.64
C VAL A 221 -1.24 0.44 9.04
N GLU A 222 -1.64 -0.35 10.03
CA GLU A 222 -1.36 -0.08 11.43
C GLU A 222 -0.22 -0.98 11.91
N ASP A 223 0.44 -0.64 13.02
CA ASP A 223 1.47 -1.51 13.60
C ASP A 223 0.88 -2.88 14.00
N SER A 224 -0.42 -2.96 14.27
CA SER A 224 -1.16 -4.22 14.45
C SER A 224 -1.20 -5.09 13.19
N SER A 225 -1.01 -4.51 11.99
CA SER A 225 -0.82 -5.25 10.74
C SER A 225 0.53 -5.97 10.68
N LEU A 226 1.54 -5.59 11.50
CA LEU A 226 2.77 -6.40 11.66
C LEU A 226 2.47 -7.78 12.24
N ILE A 227 1.30 -7.98 12.84
CA ILE A 227 0.89 -9.30 13.33
C ILE A 227 0.66 -10.30 12.16
N ARG A 228 0.79 -9.86 10.91
CA ARG A 228 0.96 -10.66 9.68
C ARG A 228 1.86 -11.90 9.88
N THR A 229 2.94 -11.75 10.62
CA THR A 229 3.96 -12.78 10.85
C THR A 229 3.61 -13.76 11.99
N VAL A 230 2.54 -13.50 12.74
CA VAL A 230 2.11 -14.36 13.85
C VAL A 230 1.25 -15.53 13.41
N TYR A 231 0.54 -15.42 12.29
CA TYR A 231 -0.40 -16.44 11.83
C TYR A 231 -0.04 -17.10 10.50
N ASP A 232 0.88 -16.54 9.70
CA ASP A 232 1.22 -17.06 8.37
C ASP A 232 2.59 -17.77 8.33
N SER A 233 2.85 -18.62 9.33
CA SER A 233 3.96 -19.57 9.29
C SER A 233 3.48 -20.91 8.71
N ASP A 234 3.00 -20.93 7.45
CA ASP A 234 3.16 -22.13 6.64
C ASP A 234 4.54 -22.02 5.97
N PRO A 235 5.56 -22.76 6.45
CA PRO A 235 6.91 -22.73 5.88
C PRO A 235 6.96 -23.21 4.40
N ARG A 236 5.84 -23.65 3.81
CA ARG A 236 5.78 -24.05 2.39
C ARG A 236 5.37 -22.92 1.44
N GLU A 237 4.80 -21.81 1.92
CA GLU A 237 4.44 -20.64 1.10
C GLU A 237 5.52 -19.54 1.13
N GLU A 238 6.76 -19.88 1.52
CA GLU A 238 7.95 -19.03 1.77
C GLU A 238 8.44 -18.13 0.61
N TYR A 239 7.71 -18.03 -0.50
CA TYR A 239 8.16 -17.30 -1.70
C TYR A 239 7.58 -15.89 -1.89
N ARG A 240 6.90 -15.28 -0.91
CA ARG A 240 6.29 -13.96 -1.13
C ARG A 240 6.51 -12.95 -0.02
N ILE A 241 7.59 -12.18 -0.20
CA ILE A 241 7.72 -10.74 0.11
C ILE A 241 7.21 -10.36 1.51
N GLY A 242 7.70 -11.05 2.53
CA GLY A 242 7.95 -10.46 3.84
C GLY A 242 9.45 -10.37 4.09
N PRO A 243 9.88 -9.65 5.12
CA PRO A 243 11.28 -9.66 5.48
C PRO A 243 11.68 -11.12 5.72
N GLU A 244 12.62 -11.62 4.93
CA GLU A 244 13.25 -12.92 5.16
C GLU A 244 14.21 -12.72 6.33
N ILE A 245 13.74 -13.04 7.52
CA ILE A 245 14.52 -12.85 8.74
C ILE A 245 15.38 -14.09 8.91
N SER A 246 16.59 -14.01 8.35
CA SER A 246 17.60 -15.04 8.52
C SER A 246 17.78 -15.34 10.01
N ARG A 247 17.64 -16.62 10.38
CA ARG A 247 17.90 -17.09 11.75
C ARG A 247 19.32 -16.70 12.13
N THR A 248 19.48 -15.69 12.98
CA THR A 248 20.78 -15.41 13.57
C THR A 248 21.13 -16.58 14.49
N VAL A 249 22.11 -17.38 14.09
CA VAL A 249 22.61 -18.58 14.79
C VAL A 249 23.21 -18.24 16.17
N ASN A 250 23.41 -16.95 16.47
CA ASN A 250 24.00 -16.49 17.71
C ASN A 250 22.94 -15.85 18.60
N HIS A 251 22.91 -16.26 19.87
CA HIS A 251 22.01 -15.85 20.95
C HIS A 251 22.20 -14.37 21.38
N HIS A 252 22.46 -13.46 20.44
CA HIS A 252 22.40 -12.03 20.72
C HIS A 252 20.95 -11.64 21.01
N PRO A 253 20.69 -10.67 21.92
CA PRO A 253 19.36 -10.11 22.03
C PRO A 253 18.93 -9.68 20.63
N ALA A 254 17.73 -10.09 20.22
CA ALA A 254 17.15 -9.61 18.97
C ALA A 254 17.31 -8.08 18.93
N PRO A 255 17.62 -7.48 17.77
CA PRO A 255 17.49 -6.04 17.61
C PRO A 255 16.13 -5.66 18.18
N GLY A 256 16.11 -4.75 19.15
CA GLY A 256 14.85 -4.41 19.81
C GLY A 256 13.88 -3.97 18.72
N LEU A 257 12.60 -4.29 18.81
CA LEU A 257 11.62 -3.71 17.88
C LEU A 257 11.62 -2.17 17.94
N ALA A 258 12.21 -1.58 18.99
CA ALA A 258 12.59 -0.16 19.06
C ALA A 258 13.53 0.26 17.92
N ASP A 259 14.43 -0.61 17.46
CA ASP A 259 15.36 -0.40 16.35
C ASP A 259 14.65 -0.44 14.98
N TRP A 260 13.48 -1.08 14.88
CA TRP A 260 12.68 -1.18 13.65
C TRP A 260 11.72 0.01 13.45
N GLY A 261 11.40 0.73 14.53
CA GLY A 261 10.44 1.84 14.52
C GLY A 261 8.99 1.40 14.29
N THR A 262 8.05 2.32 14.45
CA THR A 262 6.66 2.13 13.99
C THR A 262 6.58 2.32 12.48
N PHE A 263 5.52 1.87 11.80
CA PHE A 263 5.31 2.24 10.39
C PHE A 263 5.31 3.76 10.18
N SER A 264 4.91 4.52 11.21
CA SER A 264 4.99 5.98 11.20
C SER A 264 6.45 6.48 11.18
N THR A 265 7.32 5.85 11.98
CA THR A 265 8.77 6.13 11.99
C THR A 265 9.41 5.81 10.65
N GLN A 266 9.08 4.65 10.07
CA GLN A 266 9.60 4.23 8.77
C GLN A 266 9.11 5.14 7.64
N SER A 267 7.84 5.56 7.68
CA SER A 267 7.28 6.51 6.72
C SER A 267 7.97 7.87 6.78
N ALA A 268 8.26 8.37 7.99
CA ALA A 268 9.01 9.61 8.18
C ALA A 268 10.46 9.51 7.69
N CYS A 269 11.11 8.37 7.93
CA CYS A 269 12.45 8.08 7.42
C CYS A 269 12.45 8.10 5.88
N LEU A 270 11.54 7.35 5.25
CA LEU A 270 11.42 7.31 3.80
C LEU A 270 11.11 8.68 3.21
N GLN A 271 10.22 9.46 3.82
CA GLN A 271 9.94 10.83 3.38
C GLN A 271 11.19 11.70 3.40
N SER A 272 12.04 11.55 4.42
CA SER A 272 13.30 12.28 4.55
C SER A 272 14.31 11.86 3.46
N GLU A 273 14.38 10.56 3.14
CA GLU A 273 15.22 10.08 2.05
C GLU A 273 14.77 10.59 0.68
N LEU A 274 13.45 10.62 0.43
CA LEU A 274 12.90 11.17 -0.82
C LEU A 274 13.28 12.64 -1.00
N VAL A 275 13.29 13.44 0.08
CA VAL A 275 13.81 14.82 0.06
C VAL A 275 15.28 14.87 -0.33
N GLN A 276 16.10 14.00 0.26
CA GLN A 276 17.53 13.97 -0.05
C GLN A 276 17.78 13.57 -1.51
N HIS A 277 17.08 12.56 -2.01
CA HIS A 277 17.19 12.12 -3.40
C HIS A 277 16.75 13.22 -4.37
N TRP A 278 15.62 13.89 -4.09
CA TRP A 278 15.14 14.99 -4.92
C TRP A 278 16.14 16.15 -4.99
N LYS A 279 16.74 16.52 -3.86
CA LYS A 279 17.77 17.58 -3.81
C LYS A 279 19.00 17.24 -4.65
N ARG A 280 19.44 15.97 -4.63
CA ARG A 280 20.57 15.49 -5.43
C ARG A 280 20.28 15.54 -6.93
N GLU A 281 19.09 15.12 -7.34
CA GLU A 281 18.69 15.08 -8.76
C GLU A 281 18.37 16.46 -9.34
N ASN A 282 17.84 17.39 -8.55
CA ASN A 282 17.33 18.68 -9.02
C ASN A 282 18.18 19.88 -8.59
N ASN A 283 19.46 19.67 -8.25
CA ASN A 283 20.41 20.74 -7.90
C ASN A 283 19.88 21.75 -6.86
N PHE A 284 19.19 21.27 -5.82
CA PHE A 284 18.61 22.11 -4.76
C PHE A 284 17.62 23.19 -5.24
N ALA A 285 16.87 22.95 -6.32
CA ALA A 285 15.75 23.83 -6.69
C ALA A 285 14.87 24.11 -5.45
N GLU A 286 14.43 25.34 -5.27
CA GLU A 286 13.56 25.69 -4.14
C GLU A 286 12.09 25.45 -4.51
N GLY A 287 11.27 25.04 -3.53
CA GLY A 287 9.81 25.01 -3.66
C GLY A 287 9.14 23.64 -3.80
N TRP A 288 9.87 22.53 -3.89
CA TRP A 288 9.25 21.20 -3.83
C TRP A 288 8.91 20.79 -2.41
N ARG A 289 7.63 20.47 -2.18
CA ARG A 289 7.15 19.93 -0.91
C ARG A 289 7.09 18.40 -1.02
N ALA A 290 7.84 17.70 -0.19
CA ALA A 290 7.80 16.25 -0.19
C ALA A 290 6.41 15.74 0.21
N PRO A 291 5.86 14.75 -0.51
CA PRO A 291 4.57 14.16 -0.19
C PRO A 291 4.64 13.45 1.16
N ARG A 292 3.51 13.42 1.89
CA ARG A 292 3.36 12.53 3.03
C ARG A 292 3.38 11.09 2.54
N VAL A 293 4.19 10.24 3.16
CA VAL A 293 4.20 8.81 2.88
C VAL A 293 3.22 8.12 3.83
N THR A 294 2.27 7.37 3.28
CA THR A 294 1.29 6.62 4.07
C THR A 294 1.17 5.18 3.56
N PRO A 295 1.53 4.18 4.37
CA PRO A 295 1.26 2.78 4.09
C PRO A 295 -0.24 2.49 4.08
N VAL A 296 -0.75 1.82 3.04
CA VAL A 296 -2.15 1.42 2.94
C VAL A 296 -2.34 0.01 2.37
N HIS A 297 -3.42 -0.65 2.74
CA HIS A 297 -4.01 -1.75 1.99
C HIS A 297 -5.10 -1.20 1.06
N LEU A 298 -5.11 -1.66 -0.20
CA LEU A 298 -6.16 -1.42 -1.19
C LEU A 298 -7.07 -2.66 -1.29
N ILE A 299 -8.05 -2.71 -0.39
CA ILE A 299 -8.94 -3.85 -0.19
C ILE A 299 -10.41 -3.41 -0.22
N ASP A 300 -11.35 -4.35 -0.32
CA ASP A 300 -12.78 -4.04 -0.19
C ASP A 300 -13.25 -4.04 1.27
N GLU A 301 -14.53 -3.72 1.50
CA GLU A 301 -15.10 -3.69 2.87
C GLU A 301 -15.12 -5.05 3.54
N GLN A 302 -15.38 -6.14 2.81
CA GLN A 302 -15.41 -7.47 3.42
C GLN A 302 -14.00 -7.89 3.86
N GLN A 303 -13.00 -7.66 3.02
CA GLN A 303 -11.60 -7.88 3.35
C GLN A 303 -11.14 -7.02 4.55
N LYS A 304 -11.62 -5.78 4.64
CA LYS A 304 -11.34 -4.90 5.77
C LYS A 304 -11.96 -5.42 7.07
N GLU A 305 -13.21 -5.90 7.04
CA GLU A 305 -13.85 -6.51 8.20
C GLU A 305 -13.09 -7.75 8.69
N ILE A 306 -12.69 -8.63 7.75
CA ILE A 306 -11.86 -9.81 8.05
C ILE A 306 -10.52 -9.39 8.68
N LEU A 307 -9.86 -8.38 8.10
CA LEU A 307 -8.60 -7.85 8.62
C LEU A 307 -8.76 -7.34 10.06
N GLN A 308 -9.80 -6.55 10.34
CA GLN A 308 -10.07 -6.01 11.67
C GLN A 308 -10.34 -7.12 12.69
N GLN A 309 -11.07 -8.17 12.31
CA GLN A 309 -11.31 -9.32 13.18
C GLN A 309 -10.01 -10.07 13.49
N LYS A 310 -9.19 -10.35 12.47
CA LYS A 310 -7.91 -11.06 12.64
C LYS A 310 -6.92 -10.22 13.47
N GLN A 311 -6.86 -8.90 13.26
CA GLN A 311 -6.09 -7.96 14.10
C GLN A 311 -6.54 -7.99 15.56
N LYS A 312 -7.86 -8.03 15.81
CA LYS A 312 -8.39 -8.13 17.18
C LYS A 312 -7.96 -9.43 17.86
N LEU A 313 -8.13 -10.58 17.19
CA LEU A 313 -7.71 -11.89 17.72
C LEU A 313 -6.21 -11.93 18.03
N ALA A 314 -5.41 -11.35 17.13
CA ALA A 314 -3.98 -11.18 17.27
C ALA A 314 -3.59 -10.36 18.51
N VAL A 315 -4.25 -9.23 18.74
CA VAL A 315 -4.04 -8.37 19.91
C VAL A 315 -4.47 -9.09 21.20
N ASP A 316 -5.61 -9.77 21.19
CA ASP A 316 -6.10 -10.55 22.34
C ASP A 316 -5.11 -11.67 22.73
N GLU A 317 -4.58 -12.38 21.73
CA GLU A 317 -3.56 -13.41 21.93
C GLU A 317 -2.25 -12.82 22.46
N LEU A 318 -1.82 -11.66 21.95
CA LEU A 318 -0.66 -10.95 22.47
C LEU A 318 -0.88 -10.58 23.95
N HIS A 319 -2.05 -10.07 24.33
CA HIS A 319 -2.38 -9.79 25.73
C HIS A 319 -2.38 -11.05 26.61
N ARG A 320 -2.82 -12.19 26.08
CA ARG A 320 -2.75 -13.48 26.78
C ARG A 320 -1.30 -13.91 27.01
N LEU A 321 -0.47 -13.86 25.98
CA LEU A 321 0.95 -14.19 26.05
C LEU A 321 1.71 -13.26 26.98
N ARG A 322 1.39 -11.96 26.97
CA ARG A 322 1.94 -10.98 27.92
C ARG A 322 1.71 -11.39 29.36
N ARG A 323 0.46 -11.73 29.71
CA ARG A 323 0.13 -12.19 31.08
C ARG A 323 0.85 -13.49 31.42
N TYR A 324 0.94 -14.42 30.47
CA TYR A 324 1.60 -15.70 30.69
C TYR A 324 3.11 -15.57 30.92
N TRP A 325 3.78 -14.70 30.16
CA TRP A 325 5.24 -14.52 30.20
C TRP A 325 5.71 -13.41 31.16
N ALA A 326 4.82 -12.54 31.66
CA ALA A 326 5.19 -11.44 32.57
C ALA A 326 6.00 -11.90 33.78
N LEU A 327 5.62 -13.03 34.39
CA LEU A 327 6.34 -13.59 35.54
C LEU A 327 7.77 -14.00 35.17
N VAL A 328 7.95 -14.61 33.99
CA VAL A 328 9.27 -15.05 33.50
C VAL A 328 10.17 -13.86 33.18
N LEU A 329 9.59 -12.79 32.63
CA LEU A 329 10.31 -11.55 32.38
C LEU A 329 10.69 -10.82 33.66
N GLN A 330 9.84 -10.86 34.69
CA GLN A 330 10.18 -10.33 36.00
C GLN A 330 11.33 -11.11 36.64
N GLU A 331 11.25 -12.44 36.66
CA GLU A 331 12.33 -13.33 37.14
C GLU A 331 13.65 -13.05 36.41
N ARG A 332 13.59 -12.88 35.09
CA ARG A 332 14.75 -12.54 34.26
C ARG A 332 15.32 -11.16 34.61
N LYS A 333 14.47 -10.15 34.83
CA LYS A 333 14.90 -8.80 35.23
C LYS A 333 15.67 -8.86 36.54
N GLU A 334 15.07 -9.48 37.56
CA GLU A 334 15.68 -9.66 38.87
C GLU A 334 17.01 -10.44 38.79
N ARG A 335 17.08 -11.46 37.93
CA ARG A 335 18.32 -12.22 37.65
C ARG A 335 19.41 -11.34 37.04
N ILE A 336 19.08 -10.53 36.04
CA ILE A 336 20.00 -9.60 35.37
C ILE A 336 20.52 -8.55 36.37
N ASP A 337 19.61 -7.94 37.14
CA ASP A 337 19.93 -6.94 38.16
C ASP A 337 20.84 -7.54 39.26
N ALA A 338 20.59 -8.80 39.64
CA ALA A 338 21.42 -9.56 40.57
C ALA A 338 22.71 -10.14 39.97
N ARG A 339 23.01 -9.89 38.69
CA ARG A 339 24.18 -10.41 37.95
C ARG A 339 24.35 -11.94 38.02
N ARG A 340 23.25 -12.68 38.06
CA ARG A 340 23.26 -14.15 38.10
C ARG A 340 23.32 -14.75 36.69
N SER A 341 24.13 -15.79 36.52
CA SER A 341 24.41 -16.43 35.22
C SER A 341 23.48 -17.60 34.87
N GLU A 342 22.77 -18.17 35.84
CA GLU A 342 21.92 -19.35 35.61
C GLU A 342 20.54 -18.95 35.08
N ILE A 343 20.22 -19.41 33.87
CA ILE A 343 18.93 -19.20 33.20
C ILE A 343 17.96 -20.30 33.66
N SER A 344 16.74 -19.93 34.04
CA SER A 344 15.73 -20.92 34.44
C SER A 344 15.21 -21.70 33.22
N SER A 345 14.76 -22.95 33.42
CA SER A 345 14.13 -23.75 32.35
C SER A 345 12.93 -23.03 31.71
N ARG A 346 12.25 -22.17 32.49
CA ARG A 346 11.10 -21.38 32.03
C ARG A 346 11.52 -20.17 31.19
N GLU A 347 12.64 -19.54 31.53
CA GLU A 347 13.28 -18.50 30.71
C GLU A 347 13.83 -19.11 29.41
N HIS A 348 14.39 -20.31 29.45
CA HIS A 348 14.80 -21.04 28.24
C HIS A 348 13.62 -21.36 27.33
N GLN A 349 12.48 -21.79 27.89
CA GLN A 349 11.25 -22.00 27.13
C GLN A 349 10.74 -20.71 26.50
N TYR A 350 10.79 -19.59 27.22
CA TYR A 350 10.42 -18.26 26.70
C TYR A 350 11.30 -17.86 25.51
N LEU A 351 12.62 -17.95 25.64
CA LEU A 351 13.57 -17.62 24.58
C LEU A 351 13.46 -18.55 23.36
N SER A 352 13.04 -19.80 23.57
CA SER A 352 12.81 -20.77 22.51
C SER A 352 11.44 -20.65 21.82
N ALA A 353 10.53 -19.79 22.31
CA ALA A 353 9.22 -19.64 21.71
C ALA A 353 9.35 -19.09 20.27
N TYR A 354 8.80 -19.82 19.30
CA TYR A 354 9.10 -19.73 17.87
C TYR A 354 8.80 -18.39 17.16
N SER A 355 8.15 -17.42 17.80
CA SER A 355 7.81 -16.13 17.19
C SER A 355 8.57 -15.00 17.88
N TRP A 356 9.80 -14.78 17.43
CA TRP A 356 10.72 -13.75 17.95
C TRP A 356 10.07 -12.35 18.03
N GLU A 357 9.15 -12.02 17.12
CA GLU A 357 8.41 -10.76 17.14
C GLU A 357 7.49 -10.62 18.35
N LYS A 358 6.74 -11.68 18.68
CA LYS A 358 5.87 -11.68 19.86
C LYS A 358 6.71 -11.49 21.12
N ILE A 359 7.88 -12.13 21.18
CA ILE A 359 8.83 -11.96 22.29
C ILE A 359 9.21 -10.48 22.41
N CYS A 360 9.63 -9.83 21.32
CA CYS A 360 10.01 -8.41 21.32
C CYS A 360 8.87 -7.48 21.77
N TRP A 361 7.63 -7.74 21.33
CA TRP A 361 6.44 -6.97 21.73
C TRP A 361 6.08 -7.14 23.21
N ILE A 362 6.40 -8.30 23.81
CA ILE A 362 6.18 -8.56 25.24
C ILE A 362 7.28 -7.88 26.06
N GLU A 363 8.55 -7.98 25.64
CA GLU A 363 9.67 -7.36 26.36
C GLU A 363 9.56 -5.84 26.38
N LYS A 364 9.32 -5.19 25.24
CA LYS A 364 9.28 -3.72 25.14
C LYS A 364 8.32 -3.10 26.17
N ASP A 365 7.10 -3.61 26.29
CA ASP A 365 6.08 -3.01 27.18
C ASP A 365 6.30 -3.32 28.66
N VAL A 366 7.05 -4.38 29.01
CA VAL A 366 7.35 -4.74 30.41
C VAL A 366 8.60 -4.01 30.91
N PHE A 367 9.52 -3.67 30.01
CA PHE A 367 10.78 -2.98 30.32
C PHE A 367 10.78 -1.47 30.01
N SER A 368 9.78 -0.95 29.29
CA SER A 368 9.49 0.50 29.15
C SER A 368 8.69 1.00 30.34
#